data_AF-A0A2S9FMR3-F1
#
_entry.id   AF-A0A2S9FMR3-F1
#
_cell.length_a   1.000
_cell.length_b   1.000
_cell.length_c   1.000
_cell.angle_alpha   90.00
_cell.angle_beta   90.00
_cell.angle_gamma   90.00
#
_symmetry.space_group_name_H-M   'P 1'
#
loop_
_entity.id
_entity.type
_entity.pdbx_description
1 polymer ?
#
loop_
_entity_poly.entity_id
_entity_poly.type
_entity_poly.pdbx_seq_one_letter_code
_entity_poly.pdbx_strand_id
1 'polypeptide(L)'
;RFRKADGSQIDSLLGPEMKSTGEVMGIAHDFGSAFAKSQTAAYGSLPAHGTVFVSVANRDKRSLVFPVKRLADLGFKILATEGTAEMLRRNGIPCDEVRKHFEEPSPDRPALSAVDAIKAGQVDMVFNTPYGNSGPRI
;
A
#
# COMPACT_ATOMS: atom_id res chain seq x y z
N ARG A 1 4.58 -12.94 9.40
CA ARG A 1 3.20 -13.16 8.89
C ARG A 1 3.22 -14.04 7.65
N PHE A 2 4.12 -13.82 6.70
CA PHE A 2 4.44 -14.82 5.66
C PHE A 2 5.78 -15.46 6.00
N ARG A 3 5.74 -16.66 6.58
CA ARG A 3 6.93 -17.45 6.90
C ARG A 3 6.67 -18.90 6.49
N LYS A 4 7.72 -19.60 6.07
CA LYS A 4 7.67 -21.04 5.87
C LYS A 4 7.53 -21.74 7.23
N ALA A 5 7.25 -23.04 7.20
CA ALA A 5 7.15 -23.86 8.41
C ALA A 5 8.42 -23.82 9.28
N ASP A 6 9.59 -23.61 8.67
CA ASP A 6 10.88 -23.47 9.36
C ASP A 6 11.16 -22.06 9.93
N GLY A 7 10.22 -21.12 9.77
CA GLY A 7 10.34 -19.74 10.23
C GLY A 7 11.08 -18.79 9.30
N SER A 8 11.64 -19.28 8.18
CA SER A 8 12.25 -18.43 7.16
C SER A 8 11.22 -17.54 6.46
N GLN A 9 11.64 -16.37 6.01
CA GLN A 9 10.75 -15.44 5.31
C GLN A 9 10.43 -15.94 3.90
N ILE A 10 9.17 -15.81 3.49
CA ILE A 10 8.75 -16.02 2.10
C ILE A 10 8.45 -14.67 1.48
N ASP A 11 8.75 -14.51 0.20
CA ASP A 11 8.37 -13.32 -0.55
C ASP A 11 6.84 -13.20 -0.58
N SER A 12 6.34 -12.11 0.01
CA SER A 12 4.92 -11.78 0.11
C SER A 12 4.35 -11.21 -1.20
N LEU A 13 5.16 -11.07 -2.25
CA LEU A 13 4.68 -10.71 -3.58
C LEU A 13 3.88 -11.87 -4.20
N LEU A 14 2.73 -11.51 -4.76
CA LEU A 14 1.90 -12.40 -5.56
C LEU A 14 2.61 -12.73 -6.87
N GLY A 15 2.54 -14.00 -7.26
CA GLY A 15 3.10 -14.52 -8.51
C GLY A 15 2.17 -15.59 -9.09
N PRO A 16 2.60 -16.28 -10.15
CA PRO A 16 1.80 -17.34 -10.77
C PRO A 16 1.58 -18.56 -9.85
N GLU A 17 2.42 -18.73 -8.83
CA GLU A 17 2.31 -19.81 -7.85
C GLU A 17 1.39 -19.42 -6.67
N MET A 18 0.48 -20.32 -6.31
CA MET A 18 -0.38 -20.13 -5.14
C MET A 18 0.41 -20.28 -3.84
N LYS A 19 0.48 -19.19 -3.06
CA LYS A 19 1.10 -19.16 -1.71
C LYS A 19 0.07 -19.03 -0.58
N SER A 20 -1.21 -18.89 -0.90
CA SER A 20 -2.30 -18.77 0.08
C SER A 20 -2.59 -20.11 0.75
N THR A 21 -2.76 -20.11 2.07
CA THR A 21 -2.97 -21.35 2.87
C THR A 21 -4.41 -21.51 3.37
N GLY A 22 -5.31 -20.60 3.02
CA GLY A 22 -6.71 -20.62 3.46
C GLY A 22 -7.52 -19.54 2.77
N GLU A 23 -8.83 -19.59 2.97
CA GLU A 23 -9.82 -18.71 2.36
C GLU A 23 -10.89 -18.26 3.36
N VAL A 24 -11.48 -17.10 3.10
CA VAL A 24 -12.60 -16.57 3.88
C VAL A 24 -13.66 -16.02 2.93
N MET A 25 -14.93 -16.07 3.35
CA MET A 25 -16.05 -15.58 2.56
C MET A 25 -16.82 -14.49 3.33
N GLY A 26 -17.04 -13.36 2.68
CA GLY A 26 -17.92 -12.30 3.17
C GLY A 26 -19.24 -12.32 2.43
N ILE A 27 -20.37 -12.39 3.15
CA ILE A 27 -21.71 -12.41 2.57
C ILE A 27 -22.45 -11.12 2.94
N ALA A 28 -22.96 -10.39 1.95
CA ALA A 28 -23.79 -9.21 2.13
C ALA A 28 -24.65 -8.95 0.88
N HIS A 29 -25.58 -8.00 0.99
CA HIS A 29 -26.47 -7.61 -0.12
C HIS A 29 -25.76 -6.81 -1.22
N ASP A 30 -24.61 -6.21 -0.91
CA ASP A 30 -23.80 -5.43 -1.84
C ASP A 30 -22.32 -5.83 -1.76
N PHE A 31 -21.59 -5.54 -2.83
CA PHE A 31 -20.18 -5.91 -2.97
C PHE A 31 -19.29 -5.24 -1.92
N GLY A 32 -19.50 -3.96 -1.61
CA GLY A 32 -18.66 -3.21 -0.68
C GLY A 32 -18.72 -3.81 0.73
N SER A 33 -19.94 -4.08 1.20
CA SER A 33 -20.18 -4.74 2.48
C SER A 33 -19.63 -6.17 2.51
N ALA A 34 -19.81 -6.94 1.43
CA ALA A 34 -19.30 -8.30 1.33
C ALA A 34 -17.77 -8.34 1.38
N PHE A 35 -17.12 -7.42 0.64
CA PHE A 35 -15.67 -7.28 0.60
C PHE A 35 -15.11 -6.81 1.95
N ALA A 36 -15.74 -5.81 2.60
CA ALA A 36 -15.33 -5.37 3.92
C ALA A 36 -15.35 -6.52 4.94
N LYS A 37 -16.42 -7.34 4.93
CA LYS A 37 -16.52 -8.54 5.79
C LYS A 37 -15.42 -9.56 5.50
N SER A 38 -15.10 -9.82 4.23
CA SER A 38 -14.03 -10.78 3.89
C SER A 38 -12.66 -10.26 4.33
N GLN A 39 -12.37 -8.96 4.19
CA GLN A 39 -11.13 -8.37 4.69
C GLN A 39 -11.04 -8.46 6.22
N THR A 40 -12.12 -8.12 6.93
CA THR A 40 -12.19 -8.27 8.40
C THR A 40 -11.91 -9.70 8.85
N ALA A 41 -12.47 -10.69 8.15
CA ALA A 41 -12.27 -12.11 8.46
C ALA A 41 -10.85 -12.59 8.11
N ALA A 42 -10.24 -12.09 7.03
CA ALA A 42 -8.91 -12.52 6.59
C ALA A 42 -7.79 -11.96 7.47
N TYR A 43 -7.81 -10.64 7.71
CA TYR A 43 -6.65 -9.93 8.25
C TYR A 43 -6.99 -8.86 9.30
N GLY A 44 -8.27 -8.74 9.67
CA GLY A 44 -8.78 -7.68 10.54
C GLY A 44 -9.40 -6.53 9.74
N SER A 45 -10.19 -5.69 10.43
CA SER A 45 -10.87 -4.57 9.78
C SER A 45 -9.88 -3.56 9.21
N LEU A 46 -10.19 -3.04 8.04
CA LEU A 46 -9.44 -1.91 7.46
C LEU A 46 -9.57 -0.68 8.36
N PRO A 47 -8.52 0.16 8.44
CA PRO A 47 -8.61 1.40 9.18
C PRO A 47 -9.66 2.32 8.55
N ALA A 48 -10.40 3.03 9.40
CA ALA A 48 -11.42 4.01 8.97
C ALA A 48 -10.90 5.46 8.96
N HIS A 49 -9.71 5.69 9.53
CA HIS A 49 -8.99 6.96 9.57
C HIS A 49 -7.48 6.68 9.71
N GLY A 50 -6.65 7.71 9.60
CA GLY A 50 -5.21 7.61 9.80
C GLY A 50 -4.42 7.95 8.54
N THR A 51 -3.28 7.30 8.36
CA THR A 51 -2.33 7.59 7.28
C THR A 51 -2.21 6.42 6.30
N VAL A 52 -2.30 6.73 5.01
CA VAL A 52 -2.11 5.78 3.92
C VAL A 52 -0.80 6.07 3.19
N PHE A 53 0.09 5.09 3.15
CA PHE A 53 1.28 5.14 2.31
C PHE A 53 0.99 4.63 0.90
N VAL A 54 1.32 5.40 -0.13
CA VAL A 54 1.06 5.10 -1.53
C VAL A 54 2.37 5.12 -2.33
N SER A 55 2.73 4.00 -2.95
CA SER A 55 3.91 3.89 -3.81
C SER A 55 3.64 2.92 -4.94
N VAL A 56 3.50 3.43 -6.16
CA VAL A 56 2.93 2.65 -7.27
C VAL A 56 3.72 2.80 -8.56
N ALA A 57 3.72 1.73 -9.35
CA ALA A 57 4.37 1.69 -10.64
C ALA A 57 3.72 2.69 -11.62
N ASN A 58 4.51 3.20 -12.58
CA ASN A 58 4.04 4.21 -13.53
C ASN A 58 2.79 3.79 -14.32
N ARG A 59 2.67 2.50 -14.66
CA ARG A 59 1.49 1.95 -15.37
C ARG A 59 0.19 2.05 -14.57
N ASP A 60 0.28 2.01 -13.24
CA ASP A 60 -0.88 2.02 -12.33
C ASP A 60 -1.22 3.44 -11.83
N LYS A 61 -0.35 4.43 -12.10
CA LYS A 61 -0.55 5.80 -11.58
C LYS A 61 -1.89 6.40 -11.99
N ARG A 62 -2.33 6.19 -13.24
CA ARG A 62 -3.59 6.76 -13.74
C ARG A 62 -4.82 6.15 -13.07
N SER A 63 -4.83 4.84 -12.84
CA SER A 63 -5.98 4.16 -12.25
C SER A 63 -6.14 4.47 -10.76
N LEU A 64 -5.06 4.90 -10.09
CA LEU A 64 -5.05 5.12 -8.65
C LEU A 64 -5.36 6.55 -8.20
N VAL A 65 -5.45 7.52 -9.11
CA VAL A 65 -5.83 8.90 -8.76
C VAL A 65 -7.17 8.93 -8.03
N PHE A 66 -8.21 8.31 -8.60
CA PHE A 66 -9.56 8.36 -8.02
C PHE A 66 -9.67 7.60 -6.68
N PRO A 67 -9.15 6.37 -6.53
CA PRO A 67 -9.12 5.69 -5.24
C PRO A 67 -8.40 6.48 -4.15
N VAL A 68 -7.22 7.05 -4.45
CA VAL A 68 -6.44 7.81 -3.45
C VAL A 68 -7.13 9.13 -3.13
N LYS A 69 -7.73 9.80 -4.12
CA LYS A 69 -8.55 10.99 -3.88
C LYS A 69 -9.69 10.69 -2.92
N ARG A 70 -10.39 9.56 -3.12
CA ARG A 70 -11.50 9.17 -2.23
C ARG A 70 -11.03 8.97 -0.79
N LEU A 71 -9.84 8.41 -0.58
CA LEU A 71 -9.24 8.29 0.75
C LEU A 71 -8.92 9.67 1.35
N ALA A 72 -8.34 10.58 0.57
CA ALA A 72 -8.09 11.96 1.02
C ALA A 72 -9.41 12.68 1.38
N ASP A 73 -10.45 12.53 0.57
CA ASP A 73 -11.79 13.10 0.81
C ASP A 73 -12.45 12.53 2.08
N LEU A 74 -12.09 11.31 2.48
CA LEU A 74 -12.50 10.67 3.74
C LEU A 74 -11.66 11.11 4.95
N GLY A 75 -10.66 11.98 4.75
CA GLY A 75 -9.82 12.54 5.81
C GLY A 75 -8.54 11.76 6.10
N PHE A 76 -8.17 10.78 5.26
CA PHE A 76 -6.87 10.12 5.43
C PHE A 76 -5.72 11.05 5.05
N LYS A 77 -4.65 11.00 5.84
CA LYS A 77 -3.37 11.59 5.47
C LYS A 77 -2.69 10.72 4.42
N ILE A 78 -2.28 11.32 3.29
CA ILE A 78 -1.61 10.59 2.22
C ILE A 78 -0.09 10.81 2.31
N LEU A 79 0.66 9.72 2.35
CA LEU A 79 2.12 9.69 2.34
C LEU A 79 2.58 8.99 1.07
N ALA A 80 3.50 9.56 0.29
CA ALA A 80 3.88 8.97 -1.00
C ALA A 80 5.36 9.13 -1.34
N THR A 81 5.88 8.27 -2.21
CA THR A 81 7.21 8.47 -2.81
C THR A 81 7.16 9.59 -3.84
N GLU A 82 8.27 10.31 -4.03
CA GLU A 82 8.42 11.49 -4.93
C GLU A 82 7.56 11.41 -6.21
N GLY A 83 7.84 10.43 -7.08
CA GLY A 83 7.12 10.32 -8.36
C GLY A 83 5.64 9.98 -8.25
N THR A 84 5.20 9.39 -7.13
CA THR A 84 3.77 9.18 -6.84
C THR A 84 3.15 10.46 -6.27
N ALA A 85 3.86 11.14 -5.37
CA ALA A 85 3.44 12.42 -4.78
C ALA A 85 3.24 13.49 -5.84
N GLU A 86 4.17 13.61 -6.79
CA GLU A 86 4.05 14.54 -7.91
C GLU A 86 2.78 14.30 -8.74
N MET A 87 2.48 13.03 -9.05
CA MET A 87 1.27 12.66 -9.78
C MET A 87 0.00 13.00 -9.00
N LEU A 88 -0.03 12.72 -7.69
CA LEU A 88 -1.18 13.01 -6.84
C LEU A 88 -1.41 14.53 -6.71
N ARG A 89 -0.36 15.30 -6.45
CA ARG A 89 -0.42 16.77 -6.34
C ARG A 89 -0.89 17.42 -7.64
N ARG A 90 -0.42 16.95 -8.80
CA ARG A 90 -0.91 17.41 -10.12
C ARG A 90 -2.41 17.18 -10.33
N ASN A 91 -3.01 16.22 -9.61
CA ASN A 91 -4.44 15.94 -9.64
C ASN A 91 -5.21 16.55 -8.45
N GLY A 92 -4.58 17.48 -7.72
CA GLY A 92 -5.21 18.21 -6.61
C GLY A 92 -5.34 17.41 -5.32
N ILE A 93 -4.58 16.31 -5.16
CA ILE A 93 -4.60 15.49 -3.95
C ILE A 93 -3.41 15.90 -3.07
N PRO A 94 -3.63 16.46 -1.88
CA PRO A 94 -2.55 16.80 -0.97
C PRO A 94 -1.91 15.53 -0.41
N CYS A 95 -0.57 15.50 -0.39
CA CYS A 95 0.18 14.40 0.19
C CYS A 95 1.56 14.85 0.68
N ASP A 96 2.01 14.19 1.74
CA ASP A 96 3.37 14.29 2.25
C ASP A 96 4.29 13.34 1.49
N GLU A 97 5.56 13.71 1.41
CA GLU A 97 6.56 12.94 0.67
C GLU A 97 7.50 12.18 1.61
N VAL A 98 7.83 10.95 1.23
CA VAL A 98 8.90 10.16 1.85
C VAL A 98 9.89 9.69 0.81
N ARG A 99 11.16 9.57 1.22
CA ARG A 99 12.17 8.93 0.39
C ARG A 99 11.99 7.41 0.36
N LYS A 100 12.59 6.77 -0.64
CA LYS A 100 12.70 5.31 -0.68
C LYS A 100 13.72 4.85 0.36
N HIS A 101 13.59 3.62 0.82
CA HIS A 101 14.42 3.11 1.90
C HIS A 101 15.92 3.04 1.56
N PHE A 102 16.26 2.77 0.29
CA PHE A 102 17.65 2.70 -0.17
C PHE A 102 18.28 4.09 -0.42
N GLU A 103 17.48 5.15 -0.38
CA GLU A 103 17.97 6.51 -0.56
C GLU A 103 18.47 7.04 0.80
N GLU A 104 19.67 7.60 0.81
CA GLU A 104 20.20 8.26 2.00
C GLU A 104 19.46 9.60 2.24
N PRO A 105 19.28 10.01 3.50
CA PRO A 105 18.81 11.35 3.83
C PRO A 105 19.76 12.40 3.26
N SER A 106 19.21 13.42 2.60
CA SER A 106 19.96 14.59 2.12
C SER A 106 19.14 15.86 2.37
N PRO A 107 19.74 17.07 2.36
CA PRO A 107 19.01 18.32 2.54
C PRO A 107 17.86 18.50 1.54
N ASP A 108 18.01 17.95 0.33
CA ASP A 108 17.04 18.05 -0.76
C ASP A 108 15.99 16.93 -0.77
N ARG A 109 16.01 16.01 0.21
CA ARG A 109 15.10 14.86 0.28
C ARG A 109 14.43 14.74 1.64
N PRO A 110 13.25 14.10 1.72
CA PRO A 110 12.63 13.82 3.00
C PRO A 110 13.52 12.98 3.94
N ALA A 111 13.72 13.47 5.16
CA ALA A 111 14.48 12.76 6.20
C ALA A 111 13.80 11.46 6.68
N LEU A 112 12.51 11.28 6.39
CA LEU A 112 11.72 10.08 6.73
C LEU A 112 11.59 9.16 5.51
N SER A 113 11.89 7.87 5.66
CA SER A 113 11.60 6.88 4.62
C SER A 113 10.27 6.20 4.89
N ALA A 114 9.68 5.60 3.86
CA ALA A 114 8.46 4.82 4.02
C ALA A 114 8.62 3.71 5.08
N VAL A 115 9.79 3.05 5.14
CA VAL A 115 10.07 2.00 6.12
C VAL A 115 10.17 2.57 7.54
N ASP A 116 10.75 3.75 7.69
CA ASP A 116 10.84 4.43 8.99
C ASP A 116 9.44 4.81 9.50
N ALA A 117 8.59 5.38 8.63
CA ALA A 117 7.20 5.72 8.95
C ALA A 117 6.38 4.49 9.36
N ILE A 118 6.52 3.38 8.64
CA ILE A 118 5.84 2.11 8.96
C ILE A 118 6.31 1.57 10.31
N LYS A 119 7.63 1.54 10.55
CA LYS A 119 8.20 1.06 11.82
C LYS A 119 7.79 1.93 13.02
N ALA A 120 7.61 3.23 12.79
CA ALA A 120 7.14 4.17 13.80
C ALA A 120 5.61 4.08 14.06
N GLY A 121 4.88 3.20 13.35
CA GLY A 121 3.44 3.09 13.47
C GLY A 121 2.67 4.29 12.91
N GLN A 122 3.30 5.07 12.03
CA GLN A 122 2.70 6.27 11.42
C GLN A 122 1.91 5.97 10.15
N VAL A 123 1.78 4.68 9.78
CA VAL A 123 1.10 4.23 8.57
C VAL A 123 0.14 3.12 8.94
N ASP A 124 -1.15 3.38 8.70
CA ASP A 124 -2.25 2.46 9.01
C ASP A 124 -2.58 1.55 7.81
N MET A 125 -2.27 2.02 6.59
CA MET A 125 -2.55 1.29 5.37
C MET A 125 -1.45 1.51 4.32
N VAL A 126 -1.09 0.44 3.59
CA VAL A 126 -0.07 0.50 2.53
C VAL A 126 -0.68 0.10 1.20
N PHE A 127 -0.64 1.01 0.23
CA PHE A 127 -0.92 0.76 -1.18
C PHE A 127 0.39 0.74 -1.95
N ASN A 128 0.90 -0.46 -2.20
CA ASN A 128 2.11 -0.67 -2.99
C ASN A 128 1.84 -1.52 -4.23
N THR A 129 2.06 -0.95 -5.41
CA THR A 129 2.16 -1.75 -6.64
C THR A 129 3.64 -1.86 -7.01
N PRO A 130 4.21 -3.07 -7.03
CA PRO A 130 5.63 -3.25 -7.23
C PRO A 130 6.04 -2.86 -8.65
N TYR A 131 7.18 -2.19 -8.76
CA TYR A 131 7.88 -2.06 -10.03
C TYR A 131 8.54 -3.41 -10.35
N GLY A 132 8.15 -4.04 -11.44
CA GLY A 132 8.66 -5.36 -11.86
C GLY A 132 8.21 -5.69 -13.28
N ASN A 133 9.17 -6.13 -14.09
CA ASN A 133 8.97 -6.70 -15.41
C ASN A 133 7.93 -7.82 -15.31
N SER A 134 7.13 -8.04 -16.36
CA SER A 134 6.22 -9.18 -16.43
C SER A 134 7.03 -10.48 -16.50
N GLY A 135 7.53 -10.98 -15.36
CA GLY A 135 8.37 -12.18 -15.30
C GLY A 135 8.95 -12.45 -13.90
N PRO A 136 9.43 -13.69 -13.65
CA PRO A 136 10.03 -14.06 -12.38
C PRO A 136 11.29 -13.23 -12.13
N ARG A 137 11.49 -12.77 -10.90
CA ARG A 137 12.82 -12.35 -10.44
C ARG A 137 13.61 -13.64 -10.20
N ILE A 138 14.46 -13.99 -11.16
CA ILE A 138 15.54 -14.98 -10.95
C ILE A 138 16.57 -14.45 -9.97
#